data_AF-A0A843LUK6-F1
#
_entry.id   AF-A0A843LUK6-F1
#
_cell.length_a   1.000
_cell.length_b   1.000
_cell.length_c   1.000
_cell.angle_alpha   90.00
_cell.angle_beta   90.00
_cell.angle_gamma   90.00
#
_symmetry.space_group_name_H-M   'P 1'
#
loop_
_entity.id
_entity.type
_entity.pdbx_description
1 polymer ?
#
loop_
_entity_poly.entity_id
_entity_poly.type
_entity_poly.pdbx_seq_one_letter_code
_entity_poly.pdbx_strand_id
1 'polypeptide(L)' 'MDSAKIYINGELLGYCKDPESFTNEMREKRRNGEVSHEMNITYYDKNNEIYIFNDPGRARRPLIIVK' A
#
# COMPACT_ATOMS: atom_id res chain seq x y z
N MET A 1 19.99 -2.62 7.95
CA MET A 1 18.70 -3.28 7.63
C MET A 1 17.65 -2.22 7.84
N ASP A 2 17.40 -1.42 6.81
CA ASP A 2 16.50 -0.28 6.94
C ASP A 2 15.08 -0.76 6.71
N SER A 3 14.32 -0.86 7.80
CA SER A 3 12.90 -1.17 7.76
C SER A 3 12.11 0.05 7.30
N ALA A 4 11.27 -0.12 6.28
CA ALA A 4 10.44 0.94 5.74
C ALA A 4 9.36 1.37 6.75
N LYS A 5 9.12 2.67 6.91
CA LYS A 5 8.03 3.16 7.76
C LYS A 5 6.69 2.92 7.09
N ILE A 6 5.68 2.50 7.84
CA ILE A 6 4.31 2.30 7.35
C ILE A 6 3.42 3.41 7.89
N TYR A 7 2.82 4.16 6.98
CA TYR A 7 1.83 5.18 7.29
C TYR A 7 0.44 4.70 6.84
N ILE A 8 -0.56 4.82 7.72
CA ILE A 8 -1.96 4.60 7.38
C ILE A 8 -2.71 5.90 7.60
N ASN A 9 -3.33 6.43 6.55
CA ASN A 9 -4.09 7.69 6.61
C ASN A 9 -3.30 8.88 7.22
N GLY A 10 -1.96 8.86 7.07
CA GLY A 10 -1.06 9.88 7.59
C GLY A 10 -0.47 9.57 8.97
N GLU A 11 -0.94 8.55 9.68
CA GLU A 11 -0.41 8.13 10.97
C GLU A 11 0.67 7.06 10.80
N LEU A 12 1.79 7.19 11.54
CA LEU A 12 2.85 6.19 11.57
C LEU A 12 2.39 4.98 12.38
N LEU A 13 2.19 3.84 11.72
CA LEU A 13 1.81 2.59 12.37
C LEU A 13 3.03 1.79 12.85
N GLY A 14 4.11 1.78 12.07
CA GLY A 14 5.27 0.95 12.39
C GLY A 14 6.25 0.81 11.24
N TYR A 15 6.93 -0.35 11.20
CA TYR A 15 8.04 -0.59 10.29
C TYR A 15 7.91 -1.96 9.60
N CYS A 16 8.26 -2.03 8.31
CA CYS A 16 8.28 -3.24 7.49
C CYS A 16 9.72 -3.58 7.08
N LYS A 17 10.14 -4.83 7.23
CA LYS A 17 11.49 -5.26 6.80
C LYS A 17 11.59 -5.47 5.28
N ASP A 18 10.49 -5.85 4.63
CA ASP A 18 10.43 -6.16 3.21
C ASP A 18 9.25 -5.40 2.56
N PRO A 19 9.45 -4.10 2.27
CA PRO A 19 8.36 -3.24 1.81
C PRO A 19 7.82 -3.61 0.43
N GLU A 20 8.67 -4.14 -0.44
CA GLU A 20 8.31 -4.46 -1.82
C GLU A 20 7.43 -5.71 -1.88
N SER A 21 7.83 -6.77 -1.16
CA SER A 21 7.02 -7.98 -1.01
C SER A 21 5.69 -7.69 -0.31
N PHE A 22 5.71 -6.94 0.80
CA PHE A 22 4.50 -6.55 1.52
C PHE A 22 3.52 -5.76 0.64
N THR A 23 4.03 -4.80 -0.12
CA THR A 23 3.18 -3.98 -1.00
C THR A 23 2.55 -4.81 -2.11
N ASN A 24 3.30 -5.77 -2.67
CA ASN A 24 2.78 -6.66 -3.70
C ASN A 24 1.74 -7.64 -3.14
N GLU A 25 1.99 -8.25 -1.98
CA GLU A 25 1.02 -9.12 -1.29
C GLU A 25 -0.29 -8.37 -1.02
N MET A 26 -0.22 -7.15 -0.49
CA MET A 26 -1.41 -6.33 -0.21
C MET A 26 -2.17 -5.95 -1.49
N ARG A 27 -1.47 -5.72 -2.60
CA ARG A 27 -2.12 -5.50 -3.91
C ARG A 27 -2.83 -6.75 -4.40
N GLU A 28 -2.27 -7.94 -4.18
CA GLU A 28 -2.91 -9.20 -4.55
C GLU A 28 -4.14 -9.49 -3.69
N LYS A 29 -4.05 -9.33 -2.36
CA LYS A 29 -5.20 -9.45 -1.45
C LYS A 29 -6.35 -8.51 -1.85
N ARG A 30 -6.04 -7.27 -2.24
CA ARG A 30 -7.04 -6.32 -2.76
C ARG A 30 -7.69 -6.79 -4.06
N ARG A 31 -6.94 -7.44 -4.95
CA ARG A 31 -7.45 -8.00 -6.22
C ARG A 31 -8.29 -9.25 -5.99
N ASN A 32 -7.98 -10.03 -4.96
CA ASN A 32 -8.74 -11.21 -4.54
C ASN A 32 -10.01 -10.85 -3.74
N GLY A 33 -10.17 -9.58 -3.35
CA GLY A 33 -11.30 -9.13 -2.54
C GLY A 33 -11.16 -9.38 -1.03
N GLU A 34 -9.98 -9.83 -0.57
CA GLU A 34 -9.69 -10.01 0.86
C GLU A 34 -9.56 -8.68 1.61
N VAL A 35 -9.20 -7.62 0.89
CA VAL A 35 -9.19 -6.24 1.40
C VAL A 35 -10.00 -5.36 0.45
N SER A 36 -10.57 -4.28 1.00
CA SER A 36 -11.37 -3.32 0.22
C SER A 36 -10.65 -2.89 -1.06
N HIS A 37 -11.37 -2.96 -2.18
CA HIS A 37 -10.92 -2.45 -3.48
C HIS A 37 -10.59 -0.94 -3.45
N GLU A 38 -11.03 -0.23 -2.41
CA GLU A 38 -10.78 1.19 -2.14
C GLU A 38 -9.44 1.51 -1.50
N MET A 39 -8.83 0.51 -0.88
CA MET A 39 -7.53 0.68 -0.25
C MET A 39 -6.45 0.96 -1.31
N ASN A 40 -5.78 2.09 -1.17
CA ASN A 40 -4.60 2.43 -1.96
C ASN A 40 -3.34 2.08 -1.18
N ILE A 41 -2.35 1.51 -1.86
CA ILE A 41 -1.04 1.22 -1.27
C ILE A 41 0.09 1.55 -2.25
N THR A 42 1.08 2.27 -1.75
CA THR A 42 2.28 2.67 -2.49
C THR A 42 3.50 2.56 -1.60
N TYR A 43 4.59 1.98 -2.13
CA TYR A 43 5.91 2.05 -1.55
C TYR A 43 6.74 3.10 -2.29
N TYR A 44 7.31 4.04 -1.54
CA TYR A 44 8.29 5.01 -2.03
C TYR A 44 9.69 4.54 -1.64
N ASP A 45 10.40 3.98 -2.62
CA ASP A 45 11.76 3.46 -2.53
C ASP A 45 12.76 4.51 -2.03
N LYS A 46 12.68 5.75 -2.53
CA LYS A 46 13.60 6.85 -2.18
C LYS A 46 13.59 7.22 -0.70
N ASN A 47 12.41 7.18 -0.07
CA ASN A 47 12.25 7.54 1.34
C ASN A 47 12.20 6.31 2.26
N ASN A 48 12.09 5.12 1.66
CA ASN A 48 11.80 3.87 2.35
C ASN A 48 10.50 3.95 3.18
N GLU A 49 9.40 4.37 2.54
CA GLU A 49 8.11 4.60 3.22
C GLU A 49 6.96 3.95 2.44
N ILE A 50 6.07 3.28 3.17
CA ILE A 50 4.84 2.70 2.66
C ILE A 50 3.68 3.57 3.12
N TYR A 51 2.81 3.95 2.18
CA TYR A 51 1.58 4.66 2.48
C TYR A 51 0.38 3.81 2.12
N ILE A 52 -0.55 3.70 3.06
CA ILE A 52 -1.85 3.07 2.90
C ILE A 52 -2.92 4.13 3.13
N PHE A 53 -3.86 4.24 2.21
CA PHE A 53 -5.00 5.14 2.34
C PHE A 53 -6.32 4.38 2.14
N ASN A 54 -7.23 4.53 3.10
CA ASN A 54 -8.57 3.96 3.04
C ASN A 54 -9.67 4.99 3.40
N ASP A 55 -9.33 6.29 3.41
CA ASP A 55 -10.27 7.36 3.67
C ASP A 55 -11.17 7.68 2.45
N PRO A 56 -12.41 8.14 2.69
CA PRO A 56 -13.32 8.55 1.62
C PRO A 56 -12.81 9.80 0.88
N GLY A 57 -13.30 9.99 -0.36
CA GLY A 57 -13.06 11.20 -1.15
C GLY A 57 -11.90 11.13 -2.14
N ARG A 58 -11.10 10.06 -2.15
CA ARG A 58 -10.04 9.85 -3.16
C ARG A 58 -10.62 9.41 -4.50
N ALA A 59 -10.37 10.21 -5.54
CA ALA A 59 -10.67 9.83 -6.91
C ALA A 59 -9.82 8.62 -7.33
N ARG A 60 -10.45 7.65 -8.00
CA ARG A 60 -9.80 6.43 -8.52
C ARG A 60 -10.22 6.21 -9.96
N ARG A 61 -9.33 5.60 -10.75
CA ARG A 61 -9.58 5.23 -12.15
C ARG A 61 -9.31 3.74 -12.34
N PRO A 62 -10.25 2.96 -12.88
CA PRO A 62 -10.02 1.56 -13.20
C PRO A 62 -8.97 1.43 -14.32
N LEU A 63 -8.09 0.46 -14.19
CA LEU A 63 -6.99 0.15 -15.11
C LEU A 63 -6.91 -1.35 -15.37
N ILE A 64 -6.42 -1.73 -16.55
CA ILE A 64 -6.08 -3.12 -16.87
C ILE A 64 -4.73 -3.43 -16.23
N ILE A 65 -4.67 -4.51 -15.46
CA ILE A 65 -3.43 -4.99 -14.84
C ILE A 65 -2.71 -5.89 -15.85
N VAL A 66 -1.43 -5.59 -16.08
CA VAL A 66 -0.50 -6.47 -16.81
C VAL A 66 0.43 -7.09 -15.76
N LYS A 67 0.59 -8.41 -15.80
CA LYS A 67 1.54 -9.17 -14.97
C LYS A 67 2.75 -9.56 -15.79
#